data_AF-A0A0A0JTS8-F1
#
_entry.id   AF-A0A0A0JTS8-F1
#
_cell.length_a   1.000
_cell.length_b   1.000
_cell.length_c   1.000
_cell.angle_alpha   90.00
_cell.angle_beta   90.00
_cell.angle_gamma   90.00
#
_symmetry.space_group_name_H-M   'P 1'
#
loop_
_entity.id
_entity.type
_entity.pdbx_description
1 polymer ?
#
loop_
_entity_poly.entity_id
_entity_poly.type
_entity_poly.pdbx_seq_one_letter_code
_entity_poly.pdbx_strand_id
1 'polypeptide(L)'
;ALTPDEPYLRHVPVVVAGAILAMFLHQIMRRDGRPRLTQSVAVGAAGIGIAVIGAAWVPLGRTLGGRDVVVVVAVALALSALADLAAPSDRARPWMLPAALVLGLAAGGVSGLLVEEVGVFAGVLLGLVAAGLAHVMRRVLCVLSPIRGLRGQVTAAAASVLVTGVPVSILATIFVG
;
A
#
# COMPACT_ATOMS: atom_id res chain seq x y z
N ALA A 1 -22.09 1.67 -18.35
CA ALA A 1 -20.92 1.56 -17.46
C ALA A 1 -21.22 2.37 -16.21
N LEU A 2 -20.83 1.91 -15.01
CA LEU A 2 -21.21 2.55 -13.74
C LEU A 2 -20.45 3.86 -13.45
N THR A 3 -19.38 4.16 -14.19
CA THR A 3 -18.64 5.45 -14.17
C THR A 3 -18.23 5.82 -15.60
N PRO A 4 -19.08 6.50 -16.39
CA PRO A 4 -18.76 6.89 -17.77
C PRO A 4 -17.56 7.84 -17.87
N ASP A 5 -17.40 8.71 -16.88
CA ASP A 5 -16.45 9.83 -16.90
C ASP A 5 -15.07 9.48 -16.29
N GLU A 6 -14.95 8.33 -15.59
CA GLU A 6 -13.70 7.85 -14.98
C GLU A 6 -13.39 6.40 -15.39
N PRO A 7 -12.99 6.16 -16.66
CA PRO A 7 -12.80 4.81 -17.20
C PRO A 7 -11.55 4.11 -16.69
N TYR A 8 -10.76 4.73 -15.80
CA TYR A 8 -9.40 4.28 -15.48
C TYR A 8 -9.33 2.93 -14.76
N LEU A 9 -10.38 2.56 -14.03
CA LEU A 9 -10.47 1.29 -13.30
C LEU A 9 -11.41 0.27 -13.95
N ARG A 10 -11.96 0.57 -15.14
CA ARG A 10 -12.96 -0.30 -15.80
C ARG A 10 -12.48 -1.72 -16.08
N HIS A 11 -11.17 -1.92 -16.21
CA HIS A 11 -10.56 -3.22 -16.49
C HIS A 11 -10.15 -3.99 -15.22
N VAL A 12 -10.19 -3.36 -14.04
CA VAL A 12 -9.81 -4.02 -12.78
C VAL A 12 -10.63 -5.30 -12.54
N PRO A 13 -11.97 -5.32 -12.69
CA PRO A 13 -12.74 -6.56 -12.48
C PRO A 13 -12.32 -7.71 -13.40
N VAL A 14 -11.98 -7.40 -14.67
CA VAL A 14 -11.50 -8.40 -15.63
C VAL A 14 -10.13 -8.95 -15.20
N VAL A 15 -9.22 -8.09 -14.76
CA VAL A 15 -7.91 -8.50 -14.24
C VAL A 15 -8.07 -9.34 -12.95
N VAL A 16 -8.99 -8.97 -12.06
CA VAL A 16 -9.28 -9.76 -10.84
C VAL A 16 -9.78 -11.16 -11.21
N ALA A 17 -10.74 -11.25 -12.13
CA ALA A 17 -11.24 -12.55 -12.60
C ALA A 17 -10.11 -13.40 -13.19
N GLY A 18 -9.27 -12.82 -14.05
CA GLY A 18 -8.10 -13.49 -14.61
C GLY A 18 -7.10 -13.95 -13.55
N ALA A 19 -6.82 -13.12 -12.54
CA ALA A 19 -5.89 -13.45 -11.46
C ALA A 19 -6.43 -14.58 -10.56
N ILE A 20 -7.73 -14.60 -10.28
CA ILE A 20 -8.39 -15.69 -9.56
C ILE A 20 -8.32 -16.99 -10.36
N LEU A 21 -8.62 -16.94 -11.66
CA LEU A 21 -8.49 -18.12 -12.54
C LEU A 21 -7.06 -18.64 -12.59
N ALA A 22 -6.07 -17.75 -12.72
CA ALA A 22 -4.66 -18.10 -12.70
C ALA A 22 -4.23 -18.72 -11.36
N MET A 23 -4.73 -18.19 -10.23
CA MET A 23 -4.49 -18.74 -8.90
C MET A 23 -5.01 -20.17 -8.77
N PHE A 24 -6.23 -20.45 -9.25
CA PHE A 24 -6.79 -21.81 -9.22
C PHE A 24 -6.10 -22.75 -10.21
N LEU A 25 -5.76 -22.26 -11.41
CA LEU A 25 -5.01 -23.02 -12.40
C LEU A 25 -3.65 -23.45 -11.84
N HIS A 26 -2.98 -22.55 -11.12
CA HIS A 26 -1.75 -22.88 -10.40
C HIS A 26 -1.94 -24.02 -9.39
N GLN A 27 -3.07 -24.06 -8.67
CA GLN A 27 -3.37 -25.18 -7.76
C GLN A 27 -3.67 -26.49 -8.48
N ILE A 28 -4.28 -26.45 -9.67
CA ILE A 28 -4.56 -27.66 -10.48
C ILE A 28 -3.26 -28.27 -11.01
N MET A 29 -2.32 -27.43 -11.46
CA MET A 29 -1.03 -27.87 -12.00
C MET A 29 -0.06 -28.40 -10.94
N ARG A 30 -0.31 -28.05 -9.66
CA ARG A 30 0.55 -28.44 -8.54
C ARG A 30 0.46 -29.94 -8.29
N ARG A 31 1.61 -30.61 -8.21
CA ARG A 31 1.72 -32.07 -8.05
C ARG A 31 2.09 -32.52 -6.64
N ASP A 32 2.47 -31.59 -5.77
CA ASP A 32 2.68 -31.84 -4.35
C ASP A 32 1.34 -32.33 -3.79
N GLY A 33 1.30 -33.41 -2.99
CA GLY A 33 0.11 -34.13 -2.49
C GLY A 33 -0.88 -33.33 -1.62
N ARG A 34 -1.14 -32.08 -2.00
CA ARG A 34 -1.98 -31.03 -1.44
C ARG A 34 -1.67 -30.57 -0.01
N PRO A 35 -0.42 -30.57 0.47
CA PRO A 35 -0.14 -29.92 1.74
C PRO A 35 -0.40 -28.41 1.60
N ARG A 36 -1.15 -27.84 2.56
CA ARG A 36 -1.36 -26.39 2.70
C ARG A 36 -2.10 -25.73 1.53
N LEU A 37 -2.99 -26.46 0.86
CA LEU A 37 -3.82 -25.92 -0.24
C LEU A 37 -4.58 -24.66 0.17
N THR A 38 -5.26 -24.70 1.32
CA THR A 38 -6.01 -23.56 1.87
C THR A 38 -5.12 -22.35 2.12
N GLN A 39 -3.95 -22.55 2.73
CA GLN A 39 -2.97 -21.49 2.97
C GLN A 39 -2.49 -20.87 1.65
N SER A 40 -2.22 -21.68 0.62
CA SER A 40 -1.76 -21.19 -0.68
C SER A 40 -2.83 -20.35 -1.38
N VAL A 41 -4.09 -20.77 -1.34
CA VAL A 41 -5.22 -20.02 -1.91
C VAL A 41 -5.46 -18.74 -1.11
N ALA A 42 -5.42 -18.79 0.21
CA ALA A 42 -5.62 -17.62 1.06
C ALA A 42 -4.55 -16.54 0.83
N VAL A 43 -3.26 -16.93 0.75
CA VAL A 43 -2.17 -15.99 0.44
C VAL A 43 -2.28 -15.45 -0.98
N GLY A 44 -2.66 -16.28 -1.95
CA GLY A 44 -2.92 -15.84 -3.33
C GLY A 44 -4.03 -14.80 -3.41
N ALA A 45 -5.17 -15.06 -2.75
CA ALA A 45 -6.29 -14.13 -2.66
C ALA A 45 -5.90 -12.82 -1.96
N ALA A 46 -5.12 -12.89 -0.87
CA ALA A 46 -4.61 -11.69 -0.19
C ALA A 46 -3.69 -10.86 -1.11
N GLY A 47 -2.81 -11.51 -1.88
CA GLY A 47 -1.97 -10.84 -2.87
C GLY A 47 -2.77 -10.15 -3.97
N ILE A 48 -3.82 -10.81 -4.50
CA ILE A 48 -4.75 -10.21 -5.45
C ILE A 48 -5.44 -8.98 -4.83
N GLY A 49 -5.94 -9.09 -3.60
CA GLY A 49 -6.58 -7.99 -2.88
C GLY A 49 -5.66 -6.78 -2.73
N ILE A 50 -4.41 -6.99 -2.30
CA ILE A 50 -3.41 -5.91 -2.18
C ILE A 50 -3.13 -5.26 -3.54
N ALA A 51 -2.99 -6.05 -4.61
CA ALA A 51 -2.78 -5.52 -5.96
C ALA A 51 -3.97 -4.68 -6.44
N VAL A 52 -5.20 -5.10 -6.13
CA VAL A 52 -6.44 -4.37 -6.47
C VAL A 52 -6.53 -3.06 -5.69
N ILE A 53 -6.20 -3.07 -4.40
CA ILE A 53 -6.12 -1.81 -3.61
C ILE A 53 -5.09 -0.87 -4.23
N GLY A 54 -3.94 -1.41 -4.65
CA GLY A 54 -2.90 -0.65 -5.32
C GLY A 54 -3.29 -0.08 -6.68
N ALA A 55 -4.26 -0.68 -7.39
CA ALA A 55 -4.76 -0.16 -8.66
C ALA A 55 -5.40 1.24 -8.51
N ALA A 56 -5.85 1.60 -7.30
CA ALA A 56 -6.37 2.94 -7.02
C ALA A 56 -5.31 4.05 -7.13
N TRP A 57 -4.02 3.72 -7.22
CA TRP A 57 -2.98 4.69 -7.56
C TRP A 57 -3.04 5.18 -9.01
N VAL A 58 -3.64 4.40 -9.93
CA VAL A 58 -3.63 4.68 -11.37
C VAL A 58 -4.38 5.98 -11.74
N PRO A 59 -5.60 6.25 -11.22
CA PRO A 59 -6.31 7.49 -11.50
C PRO A 59 -5.57 8.75 -11.06
N LEU A 60 -4.80 8.69 -9.95
CA LEU A 60 -4.05 9.84 -9.42
C LEU A 60 -3.04 10.42 -10.43
N GLY A 61 -2.51 9.61 -11.35
CA GLY A 61 -1.64 10.12 -12.41
C GLY A 61 -2.35 10.98 -13.46
N ARG A 62 -3.69 11.02 -13.43
CA ARG A 62 -4.56 11.63 -14.44
C ARG A 62 -5.58 12.63 -13.85
N THR A 63 -5.64 12.79 -12.54
CA THR A 63 -6.43 13.83 -11.87
C THR A 63 -5.59 15.08 -11.61
N LEU A 64 -6.25 16.22 -11.47
CA LEU A 64 -5.59 17.48 -11.10
C LEU A 64 -4.99 17.33 -9.69
N GLY A 65 -3.77 17.81 -9.43
CA GLY A 65 -3.08 17.61 -8.15
C GLY A 65 -2.69 16.17 -7.80
N GLY A 66 -3.09 15.16 -8.58
CA GLY A 66 -2.86 13.76 -8.22
C GLY A 66 -1.40 13.33 -8.30
N ARG A 67 -0.60 13.90 -9.21
CA ARG A 67 0.85 13.67 -9.26
C ARG A 67 1.56 14.19 -8.01
N ASP A 68 1.11 15.35 -7.55
CA ASP A 68 1.62 16.05 -6.39
C ASP A 68 1.28 15.30 -5.10
N VAL A 69 0.06 14.75 -5.01
CA VAL A 69 -0.33 13.79 -3.97
C VAL A 69 0.60 12.58 -3.95
N VAL A 70 0.94 12.01 -5.12
CA VAL A 70 1.83 10.84 -5.19
C VAL A 70 3.21 11.17 -4.64
N VAL A 71 3.76 12.36 -4.94
CA VAL A 71 5.06 12.80 -4.39
C VAL A 71 5.00 12.96 -2.88
N VAL A 72 3.99 13.67 -2.36
CA VAL A 72 3.76 13.87 -0.92
C VAL A 72 3.70 12.54 -0.18
N VAL A 73 2.91 11.60 -0.70
CA VAL A 73 2.76 10.28 -0.08
C VAL A 73 4.03 9.45 -0.23
N ALA A 74 4.75 9.52 -1.36
CA ALA A 74 6.01 8.80 -1.54
C ALA A 74 7.05 9.22 -0.49
N VAL A 75 7.16 10.51 -0.18
CA VAL A 75 8.04 11.01 0.88
C VAL A 75 7.62 10.48 2.25
N ALA A 76 6.32 10.49 2.56
CA ALA A 76 5.81 9.95 3.82
C ALA A 76 6.04 8.43 3.97
N LEU A 77 5.87 7.67 2.89
CA LEU A 77 6.15 6.23 2.85
C LEU A 77 7.63 5.94 3.07
N ALA A 78 8.51 6.71 2.43
CA ALA A 78 9.97 6.58 2.60
C ALA A 78 10.40 6.86 4.04
N LEU A 79 9.89 7.94 4.64
CA LEU A 79 10.22 8.28 6.03
C LEU A 79 9.60 7.32 7.04
N SER A 80 8.40 6.79 6.78
CA SER A 80 7.79 5.71 7.58
C SER A 80 8.69 4.48 7.67
N ALA A 81 9.41 4.12 6.60
CA ALA A 81 10.31 2.97 6.60
C ALA A 81 11.50 3.13 7.57
N LEU A 82 11.87 4.37 7.94
CA LEU A 82 12.92 4.60 8.94
C LEU A 82 12.49 4.15 10.34
N ALA A 83 11.19 4.14 10.64
CA ALA A 83 10.69 3.62 11.91
C ALA A 83 11.00 2.12 12.08
N ASP A 84 11.19 1.39 10.99
CA ASP A 84 11.52 -0.04 11.03
C ASP A 84 12.97 -0.31 11.47
N LEU A 85 13.85 0.70 11.43
CA LEU A 85 15.23 0.58 11.93
C LEU A 85 15.28 0.32 13.44
N ALA A 86 14.22 0.66 14.18
CA ALA A 86 14.09 0.38 15.60
C ALA A 86 13.70 -1.08 15.92
N ALA A 87 13.41 -1.92 14.90
CA ALA A 87 12.97 -3.31 15.07
C ALA A 87 13.88 -4.21 15.95
N PRO A 88 15.23 -4.07 15.93
CA PRO A 88 16.12 -4.90 16.72
C PRO A 88 16.00 -4.67 18.24
N SER A 89 15.47 -3.52 18.68
CA SER A 89 15.40 -3.16 20.10
C SER A 89 14.03 -3.45 20.69
N ASP A 90 13.95 -4.38 21.65
CA ASP A 90 12.68 -4.72 22.33
C ASP A 90 12.07 -3.52 23.06
N ARG A 91 12.91 -2.62 23.59
CA ARG A 91 12.45 -1.39 24.26
C ARG A 91 11.87 -0.37 23.28
N ALA A 92 12.32 -0.38 22.03
CA ALA A 92 11.87 0.54 20.99
C ALA A 92 10.65 0.04 20.21
N ARG A 93 10.37 -1.27 20.23
CA ARG A 93 9.20 -1.89 19.56
C ARG A 93 7.85 -1.19 19.80
N PRO A 94 7.43 -0.84 21.03
CA PRO A 94 6.15 -0.16 21.24
C PRO A 94 6.12 1.25 20.62
N TRP A 95 7.28 1.85 20.38
CA TRP A 95 7.41 3.20 19.81
C TRP A 95 7.45 3.23 18.29
N MET A 96 7.51 2.08 17.61
CA MET A 96 7.68 2.04 16.16
C MET A 96 6.47 2.57 15.39
N LEU A 97 5.26 2.17 15.78
CA LEU A 97 4.03 2.69 15.18
C LEU A 97 3.87 4.20 15.40
N PRO A 98 3.95 4.74 16.64
CA PRO A 98 3.84 6.19 16.83
C PRO A 98 4.99 6.94 16.14
N ALA A 99 6.21 6.39 16.10
CA ALA A 99 7.30 6.99 15.33
C ALA A 99 6.98 7.04 13.83
N ALA A 100 6.45 5.95 13.24
CA ALA A 100 6.05 5.93 11.84
C ALA A 100 4.95 6.95 11.54
N LEU A 101 3.96 7.09 12.42
CA LEU A 101 2.88 8.07 12.30
C LEU A 101 3.40 9.51 12.39
N VAL A 102 4.28 9.80 13.35
CA VAL A 102 4.89 11.14 13.51
C VAL A 102 5.76 11.48 12.31
N LEU A 103 6.58 10.54 11.83
CA LEU A 103 7.39 10.71 10.64
C LEU A 103 6.52 10.94 9.39
N GLY A 104 5.42 10.18 9.25
CA GLY A 104 4.46 10.36 8.16
C GLY A 104 3.73 11.70 8.21
N LEU A 105 3.28 12.11 9.39
CA LEU A 105 2.64 13.41 9.61
C LEU A 105 3.58 14.56 9.28
N ALA A 106 4.82 14.50 9.78
CA ALA A 106 5.82 15.53 9.53
C ALA A 106 6.21 15.57 8.04
N ALA A 107 6.44 14.40 7.43
CA ALA A 107 6.75 14.27 6.01
C ALA A 107 5.65 14.89 5.16
N GLY A 108 4.41 14.45 5.37
CA GLY A 108 3.25 14.89 4.60
C GLY A 108 2.96 16.38 4.79
N GLY A 109 3.07 16.89 6.01
CA GLY A 109 2.89 18.31 6.31
C GLY A 109 3.97 19.18 5.68
N VAL A 110 5.24 18.79 5.77
CA VAL A 110 6.36 19.52 5.13
C VAL A 110 6.24 19.47 3.61
N SER A 111 5.93 18.32 3.02
CA SER A 111 5.73 18.25 1.57
C SER A 111 4.49 19.00 1.12
N GLY A 112 3.41 19.02 1.90
CA GLY A 112 2.20 19.80 1.61
C GLY A 112 2.39 21.31 1.75
N LEU A 113 3.39 21.77 2.52
CA LEU A 113 3.84 23.16 2.52
C LEU A 113 4.57 23.54 1.23
N LEU A 114 5.29 22.60 0.64
CA LEU A 114 6.07 22.81 -0.59
C LEU A 114 5.22 22.65 -1.87
N VAL A 115 4.06 22.01 -1.75
CA VAL A 115 3.18 21.66 -2.86
C VAL A 115 1.80 22.25 -2.61
N GLU A 116 1.61 23.47 -3.11
CA GLU A 116 0.42 24.29 -2.85
C GLU A 116 -0.89 23.61 -3.28
N GLU A 117 -0.86 22.80 -4.34
CA GLU A 117 -2.03 22.06 -4.83
C GLU A 117 -2.58 21.08 -3.78
N VAL A 118 -1.72 20.50 -2.93
CA VAL A 118 -2.13 19.56 -1.87
C VAL A 118 -2.47 20.31 -0.60
N GLY A 119 -1.64 21.30 -0.23
CA GLY A 119 -1.78 22.03 1.01
C GLY A 119 -1.40 21.21 2.26
N VAL A 120 -1.16 21.93 3.37
CA VAL A 120 -0.62 21.34 4.61
C VAL A 120 -1.58 20.34 5.24
N PHE A 121 -2.88 20.68 5.31
CA PHE A 121 -3.88 19.87 5.99
C PHE A 121 -4.06 18.52 5.29
N ALA A 122 -4.26 18.52 3.96
CA ALA A 122 -4.36 17.28 3.20
C ALA A 122 -3.03 16.51 3.25
N GLY A 123 -1.89 17.19 3.14
CA GLY A 123 -0.57 16.58 3.24
C GLY A 123 -0.36 15.84 4.57
N VAL A 124 -0.72 16.45 5.70
CA VAL A 124 -0.66 15.82 7.04
C VAL A 124 -1.52 14.56 7.10
N LEU A 125 -2.78 14.62 6.63
CA LEU A 125 -3.70 13.48 6.65
C LEU A 125 -3.21 12.34 5.75
N LEU A 126 -2.80 12.66 4.52
CA LEU A 126 -2.24 11.73 3.55
C LEU A 126 -1.00 11.04 4.11
N GLY A 127 -0.07 11.82 4.66
CA GLY A 127 1.17 11.32 5.24
C GLY A 127 0.92 10.42 6.45
N LEU A 128 0.04 10.83 7.37
CA LEU A 128 -0.32 10.04 8.55
C LEU A 128 -0.92 8.68 8.17
N VAL A 129 -1.92 8.68 7.28
CA VAL A 129 -2.63 7.46 6.86
C VAL A 129 -1.72 6.54 6.08
N ALA A 130 -0.99 7.06 5.09
CA ALA A 130 -0.10 6.24 4.28
C ALA A 130 1.04 5.64 5.11
N ALA A 131 1.69 6.44 5.97
CA ALA A 131 2.77 5.97 6.81
C ALA A 131 2.33 4.90 7.81
N GLY A 132 1.17 5.07 8.44
CA GLY A 132 0.61 4.12 9.40
C GLY A 132 0.27 2.79 8.73
N LEU A 133 -0.47 2.83 7.62
CA LEU A 133 -0.87 1.62 6.88
C LEU A 133 0.34 0.87 6.33
N ALA A 134 1.31 1.58 5.75
CA ALA A 134 2.52 0.97 5.23
C ALA A 134 3.35 0.31 6.33
N HIS A 135 3.50 0.98 7.48
CA HIS A 135 4.17 0.41 8.64
C HIS A 135 3.46 -0.85 9.14
N VAL A 136 2.15 -0.80 9.38
CA VAL A 136 1.36 -1.95 9.81
C VAL A 136 1.49 -3.11 8.83
N MET A 137 1.43 -2.85 7.52
CA MET A 137 1.60 -3.89 6.50
C MET A 137 2.98 -4.56 6.61
N ARG A 138 4.07 -3.80 6.71
CA ARG A 138 5.42 -4.38 6.89
C ARG A 138 5.52 -5.19 8.19
N ARG A 139 4.87 -4.74 9.27
CA ARG A 139 4.86 -5.44 10.57
C ARG A 139 4.02 -6.72 10.58
N VAL A 140 2.87 -6.74 9.90
CA VAL A 140 2.07 -7.95 9.73
C VAL A 140 2.83 -8.97 8.90
N LEU A 141 3.56 -8.52 7.89
CA LEU A 141 4.33 -9.38 6.99
C LEU A 141 5.62 -9.89 7.65
N CYS A 142 6.31 -9.11 8.49
CA CYS A 142 7.62 -9.49 9.04
C CYS A 142 7.61 -10.73 9.95
N VAL A 143 6.43 -11.19 10.41
CA VAL A 143 6.30 -12.42 11.21
C VAL A 143 6.44 -13.69 10.35
N LEU A 144 6.29 -13.58 9.04
CA LEU A 144 6.34 -14.70 8.11
C LEU A 144 7.79 -15.06 7.78
N SER A 145 8.20 -16.31 8.05
CA SER A 145 9.55 -16.80 7.73
C SER A 145 10.01 -16.53 6.29
N PRO A 146 9.13 -16.65 5.25
CA PRO A 146 9.50 -16.34 3.87
C PRO A 146 9.97 -14.90 3.62
N ILE A 147 9.66 -13.95 4.52
CA ILE A 147 9.97 -12.53 4.33
C ILE A 147 11.39 -12.15 4.75
N ARG A 148 12.12 -13.05 5.42
CA ARG A 148 13.48 -12.75 5.93
C ARG A 148 14.52 -12.51 4.83
N GLY A 149 14.34 -13.09 3.64
CA GLY A 149 15.25 -12.90 2.50
C GLY A 149 14.94 -11.64 1.68
N LEU A 150 15.91 -11.20 0.86
CA LEU A 150 15.80 -9.98 0.04
C LEU A 150 14.51 -9.93 -0.79
N ARG A 151 14.16 -11.02 -1.47
CA ARG A 151 12.94 -11.10 -2.29
C ARG A 151 11.68 -10.85 -1.46
N GLY A 152 11.62 -11.46 -0.27
CA GLY A 152 10.50 -11.30 0.64
C GLY A 152 10.38 -9.89 1.20
N GLN A 153 11.51 -9.23 1.48
CA GLN A 153 11.53 -7.82 1.89
C GLN A 153 11.06 -6.89 0.78
N VAL A 154 11.47 -7.12 -0.47
CA VAL A 154 10.99 -6.35 -1.63
C VAL A 154 9.48 -6.54 -1.81
N THR A 155 8.97 -7.77 -1.65
CA THR A 155 7.53 -8.02 -1.68
C THR A 155 6.78 -7.30 -0.56
N ALA A 156 7.32 -7.31 0.67
CA ALA A 156 6.72 -6.60 1.80
C ALA A 156 6.73 -5.08 1.60
N ALA A 157 7.82 -4.53 1.04
CA ALA A 157 7.91 -3.13 0.67
C ALA A 157 6.85 -2.76 -0.37
N ALA A 158 6.76 -3.52 -1.46
CA ALA A 158 5.75 -3.31 -2.49
C ALA A 158 4.32 -3.39 -1.93
N ALA A 159 4.02 -4.43 -1.14
CA ALA A 159 2.71 -4.58 -0.49
C ALA A 159 2.37 -3.38 0.42
N SER A 160 3.36 -2.84 1.13
CA SER A 160 3.18 -1.68 2.00
C SER A 160 2.86 -0.38 1.27
N VAL A 161 3.27 -0.25 0.00
CA VAL A 161 2.89 0.88 -0.87
C VAL A 161 1.53 0.63 -1.52
N LEU A 162 1.27 -0.60 -1.97
CA LEU A 162 0.01 -0.92 -2.65
C LEU A 162 -1.19 -0.82 -1.71
N VAL A 163 -1.06 -1.21 -0.44
CA VAL A 163 -2.17 -1.17 0.53
C VAL A 163 -2.69 0.25 0.79
N THR A 164 -1.89 1.30 0.54
CA THR A 164 -2.31 2.68 0.75
C THR A 164 -3.12 3.24 -0.41
N GLY A 165 -3.19 2.53 -1.55
CA GLY A 165 -3.81 3.05 -2.78
C GLY A 165 -5.22 3.58 -2.56
N VAL A 166 -6.16 2.73 -2.11
CA VAL A 166 -7.55 3.16 -1.91
C VAL A 166 -7.70 4.29 -0.88
N PRO A 167 -7.13 4.20 0.34
CA PRO A 167 -7.22 5.30 1.31
C PRO A 167 -6.64 6.62 0.79
N VAL A 168 -5.49 6.57 0.12
CA VAL A 168 -4.85 7.77 -0.46
C VAL A 168 -5.72 8.37 -1.55
N SER A 169 -6.27 7.56 -2.46
CA SER A 169 -7.12 8.06 -3.54
C SER A 169 -8.41 8.68 -3.01
N ILE A 170 -9.02 8.10 -1.98
CA ILE A 170 -10.21 8.68 -1.34
C ILE A 170 -9.86 10.04 -0.70
N LEU A 171 -8.75 10.12 0.04
CA LEU A 171 -8.32 11.38 0.66
C LEU A 171 -7.98 12.43 -0.38
N ALA A 172 -7.32 12.06 -1.48
CA ALA A 172 -6.98 12.95 -2.57
C ALA A 172 -8.25 13.53 -3.21
N THR A 173 -9.23 12.69 -3.54
CA THR A 173 -10.50 13.14 -4.14
C THR A 173 -11.30 14.05 -3.21
N ILE A 174 -11.24 13.83 -1.88
CA ILE A 174 -11.99 14.65 -0.92
C ILE A 174 -11.31 16.00 -0.66
N PHE A 175 -9.98 16.03 -0.54
CA PHE A 175 -9.26 17.20 -0.04
C PHE A 175 -8.50 17.99 -1.11
N VAL A 176 -8.20 17.39 -2.26
CA VAL A 176 -7.43 18.01 -3.37
C VAL A 176 -8.33 18.25 -4.58
N GLY A 177 -9.20 17.29 -4.92
CA GLY A 177 -10.10 17.34 -6.08
C GLY A 177 -9.68 16.38 -7.18
#